data_AF-A0A0V0GGG7-F1
#
_entry.id   AF-A0A0V0GGG7-F1
#
_cell.length_a   1.000
_cell.length_b   1.000
_cell.length_c   1.000
_cell.angle_alpha   90.00
_cell.angle_beta   90.00
_cell.angle_gamma   90.00
#
_symmetry.space_group_name_H-M   'P 1'
#
loop_
_entity.id
_entity.type
_entity.pdbx_description
1 polymer ?
#
loop_
_entity_poly.entity_id
_entity_poly.type
_entity_poly.pdbx_seq_one_letter_code
_entity_poly.pdbx_strand_id
1 'polypeptide(L)' 'MYGKCGDTCSAELLFRNAVDKSTYTWTAMMSCYNQNGCYHEALALFVKMHESDVEYNEVTVMAVLCSCARLGWLNEG' A
#
# COMPACT_ATOMS: atom_id res chain seq x y z
N MET A 1 5.80 2.07 13.46
CA MET A 1 6.57 3.29 13.80
C MET A 1 7.18 3.96 12.55
N TYR A 2 6.42 4.12 11.46
CA TYR A 2 6.72 5.08 10.36
C TYR A 2 5.43 5.66 9.72
N GLY A 3 4.25 5.28 10.22
CA GLY A 3 2.95 5.71 9.69
C GLY A 3 2.34 6.91 10.42
N LYS A 4 3.10 7.65 11.24
CA LYS A 4 2.57 8.75 12.08
C LYS A 4 3.01 10.16 11.67
N CYS A 5 3.83 10.30 10.64
CA CYS A 5 4.00 11.55 9.93
C CYS A 5 3.55 11.32 8.49
N GLY A 6 2.77 12.22 7.93
CA GLY A 6 2.26 12.17 6.54
C GLY A 6 3.36 12.29 5.47
N ASP A 7 4.50 11.64 5.69
CA ASP A 7 5.64 11.58 4.78
C ASP A 7 5.62 10.26 4.00
N THR A 8 4.51 10.07 3.29
CA THR A 8 4.36 8.99 2.31
C THR A 8 5.46 9.08 1.24
N CYS A 9 5.94 10.30 0.95
CA CYS A 9 7.02 10.58 0.01
C CYS A 9 8.34 9.91 0.41
N SER A 10 8.80 10.05 1.66
CA SER A 10 10.03 9.40 2.12
C SER A 10 9.89 7.88 2.15
N ALA A 11 8.74 7.37 2.60
CA ALA A 11 8.46 5.92 2.56
C ALA A 11 8.51 5.39 1.12
N GLU A 12 7.95 6.14 0.16
CA GLU A 12 7.97 5.78 -1.25
C GLU A 12 9.38 5.84 -1.84
N LEU A 13 10.18 6.84 -1.48
CA LEU A 13 11.57 6.94 -1.93
C LEU A 13 12.40 5.73 -1.45
N LEU A 14 12.26 5.36 -0.18
CA LEU A 14 12.92 4.18 0.38
C LEU A 14 12.43 2.90 -0.29
N PHE A 15 11.12 2.78 -0.51
CA PHE A 15 10.53 1.65 -1.22
C PHE A 15 11.09 1.53 -2.64
N ARG A 16 11.13 2.62 -3.41
CA ARG A 16 11.65 2.64 -4.78
C ARG A 16 13.13 2.23 -4.82
N ASN A 17 13.94 2.74 -3.89
CA ASN A 17 15.37 2.45 -3.80
C ASN A 17 15.71 1.06 -3.25
N ALA A 18 14.74 0.34 -2.66
CA ALA A 18 14.97 -1.02 -2.17
C ALA A 18 15.24 -1.98 -3.35
N VAL A 19 16.42 -2.62 -3.35
CA VAL A 19 16.86 -3.56 -4.39
C VAL A 19 16.03 -4.84 -4.35
N ASP A 20 15.67 -5.30 -3.15
CA ASP A 20 14.83 -6.47 -2.95
C ASP A 20 13.59 -6.08 -2.14
N LYS A 21 12.42 -6.28 -2.73
CA LYS A 21 11.13 -5.89 -2.15
C LYS A 21 10.37 -7.17 -1.79
N SER A 22 10.50 -7.59 -0.55
CA SER A 22 9.71 -8.69 -0.02
C SER A 22 8.23 -8.34 0.14
N THR A 23 7.37 -9.35 0.26
CA THR A 23 5.94 -9.23 0.59
C THR A 23 5.69 -8.27 1.75
N TYR A 24 6.56 -8.27 2.77
CA TYR A 24 6.47 -7.37 3.91
C TYR A 24 6.68 -5.90 3.50
N THR A 25 7.68 -5.62 2.67
CA THR A 25 7.99 -4.27 2.18
C THR A 25 6.83 -3.69 1.35
N TRP A 26 6.23 -4.50 0.48
CA TRP A 26 5.02 -4.12 -0.27
C TRP A 26 3.82 -3.85 0.64
N THR A 27 3.58 -4.75 1.61
CA THR A 27 2.46 -4.64 2.54
C THR A 27 2.60 -3.43 3.48
N ALA A 28 3.83 -3.13 3.92
CA ALA A 28 4.13 -1.96 4.74
C ALA A 28 3.86 -0.66 3.97
N MET A 29 4.24 -0.60 2.69
CA MET A 29 3.99 0.56 1.84
C MET A 29 2.50 0.74 1.54
N MET A 30 1.77 -0.34 1.23
CA MET A 30 0.31 -0.31 1.09
C MET A 30 -0.38 0.18 2.37
N SER A 31 0.08 -0.28 3.53
CA SER A 31 -0.43 0.17 4.82
C SER A 31 -0.14 1.65 5.08
N CYS A 32 1.00 2.16 4.60
CA CYS A 32 1.36 3.58 4.67
C CYS A 32 0.43 4.43 3.80
N TYR A 33 0.20 4.04 2.55
CA TYR A 33 -0.79 4.69 1.68
C TYR A 33 -2.18 4.71 2.31
N ASN A 34 -2.61 3.57 2.87
CA ASN A 34 -3.87 3.44 3.58
C ASN A 34 -3.99 4.35 4.81
N GLN A 35 -2.93 4.55 5.57
CA GLN A 35 -2.94 5.44 6.73
C GLN A 35 -3.02 6.92 6.33
N ASN A 36 -2.54 7.26 5.13
CA ASN A 36 -2.52 8.63 4.61
C ASN A 36 -3.72 9.00 3.72
N GLY A 37 -4.69 8.10 3.54
CA GLY A 37 -5.86 8.35 2.68
C GLY A 37 -5.61 8.12 1.18
N CYS A 38 -4.40 7.69 0.80
CA CYS A 38 -3.98 7.42 -0.58
C CYS A 38 -4.44 6.03 -1.05
N TYR A 39 -5.75 5.78 -1.04
CA TYR A 39 -6.28 4.42 -1.27
C TYR A 39 -6.08 3.94 -2.72
N HIS A 40 -6.15 4.84 -3.70
CA HIS A 40 -5.89 4.50 -5.10
C HIS A 40 -4.44 4.04 -5.31
N GLU A 41 -3.48 4.72 -4.66
CA GLU A 41 -2.07 4.38 -4.70
C GLU A 41 -1.79 3.04 -4.03
N ALA A 42 -2.48 2.73 -2.92
CA ALA A 42 -2.41 1.41 -2.30
C ALA A 42 -2.86 0.29 -3.26
N LEU A 43 -3.96 0.51 -4.01
CA LEU A 43 -4.46 -0.47 -5.00
C LEU A 43 -3.53 -0.58 -6.20
N ALA A 44 -3.05 0.54 -6.73
CA ALA A 44 -2.07 0.54 -7.83
C ALA A 44 -0.77 -0.18 -7.42
N LEU A 45 -0.37 -0.05 -6.15
CA LEU A 45 0.80 -0.76 -5.62
C LEU A 45 0.55 -2.27 -5.52
N PHE A 46 -0.66 -2.72 -5.16
CA PHE A 46 -1.01 -4.14 -5.19
C PHE A 46 -0.95 -4.73 -6.61
N VAL A 47 -1.43 -4.00 -7.62
CA VAL A 47 -1.31 -4.44 -9.02
C VAL A 47 0.16 -4.63 -9.42
N LYS A 48 1.03 -3.66 -9.09
CA LYS A 48 2.47 -3.77 -9.35
C LYS A 48 3.12 -4.94 -8.61
N MET A 49 2.68 -5.24 -7.39
CA MET A 49 3.15 -6.40 -6.62
C MET A 49 2.82 -7.70 -7.36
N HIS A 50 1.59 -7.81 -7.86
CA HIS A 50 1.14 -8.96 -8.64
C HIS A 50 1.89 -9.10 -9.96
N GLU A 51 2.11 -8.00 -10.68
CA GLU A 51 2.91 -7.98 -11.93
C GLU A 51 4.39 -8.30 -11.69
N SER A 52 4.88 -8.14 -10.46
CA SER A 52 6.26 -8.49 -10.09
C SER A 52 6.41 -9.94 -9.61
N ASP A 53 5.36 -10.77 -9.76
CA ASP A 53 5.30 -12.17 -9.27
C ASP A 53 5.63 -12.30 -7.77
N VAL A 54 5.36 -11.25 -6.98
CA VAL A 54 5.58 -11.28 -5.53
C VAL A 54 4.35 -11.87 -4.86
N GLU A 55 4.56 -12.94 -4.09
CA GLU A 55 3.50 -13.58 -3.32
C GLU A 55 2.91 -12.60 -2.30
N TYR A 56 1.58 -12.48 -2.31
CA TYR A 56 0.84 -11.70 -1.32
C TYR A 56 0.35 -12.59 -0.19
N ASN A 57 0.22 -12.03 1.02
CA ASN A 57 -0.29 -12.75 2.17
C ASN A 57 -1.68 -12.23 2.59
N GLU A 58 -2.26 -12.85 3.62
CA GLU A 58 -3.53 -12.45 4.20
C GLU A 58 -3.58 -10.96 4.59
N VAL A 59 -2.46 -10.41 5.10
CA VAL A 59 -2.35 -9.01 5.51
C VAL A 59 -2.40 -8.09 4.28
N THR A 60 -1.76 -8.47 3.18
CA THR A 60 -1.84 -7.76 1.91
C THR A 60 -3.28 -7.66 1.41
N VAL A 61 -4.01 -8.79 1.43
CA VAL A 61 -5.41 -8.85 0.98
C VAL A 61 -6.30 -7.99 1.88
N MET A 62 -6.11 -8.04 3.19
CA MET A 62 -6.82 -7.16 4.13
C MET A 62 -6.57 -5.68 3.84
N ALA A 63 -5.32 -5.30 3.56
CA ALA A 63 -4.98 -3.91 3.22
C ALA A 63 -5.70 -3.45 1.95
N VAL A 64 -5.76 -4.28 0.92
CA VAL A 64 -6.49 -4.00 -0.34
C VAL A 64 -7.99 -3.86 -0.09
N LEU A 65 -8.59 -4.77 0.67
CA LEU A 65 -10.03 -4.71 1.01
C LEU A 65 -10.36 -3.42 1.78
N CYS A 66 -9.53 -3.01 2.73
CA CYS A 66 -9.67 -1.75 3.44
C CYS A 66 -9.59 -0.53 2.50
N SER A 67 -8.69 -0.55 1.51
CA SER A 67 -8.61 0.49 0.49
C SER A 67 -9.90 0.57 -0.33
N CYS A 68 -10.39 -0.59 -0.82
CA CYS A 68 -11.61 -0.67 -1.62
C CYS A 68 -12.85 -0.19 -0.85
N ALA A 69 -13.02 -0.64 0.40
CA ALA A 69 -14.14 -0.22 1.23
C ALA A 69 -14.17 1.31 1.44
N ARG A 70 -13.00 1.92 1.67
CA ARG A 70 -12.90 3.37 1.86
C ARG A 70 -13.09 4.17 0.58
N LEU A 71 -12.66 3.64 -0.57
CA LEU A 71 -12.97 4.26 -1.87
C LEU A 71 -14.46 4.16 -2.21
N GLY A 72 -15.11 3.04 -1.89
CA GLY A 72 -16.55 2.87 -2.06
C GLY A 72 -17.33 3.94 -1.27
N TRP A 73 -16.98 4.14 0.01
CA TRP A 73 -17.59 5.19 0.83
C TRP A 73 -17.33 6.61 0.32
N LEU A 74 -16.16 6.88 -0.27
CA LEU A 74 -15.86 8.18 -0.87
C LEU A 74 -16.69 8.47 -2.13
N ASN A 75 -17.17 7.45 -2.83
CA ASN A 75 -17.99 7.59 -4.03
C ASN A 75 -19.50 7.71 -3.73
N GLU A 76 -19.92 7.43 -2.49
CA GLU A 76 -21.31 7.54 -2.03
C GLU A 76 -21.62 8.87 -1.30
N GLY A 77 -20.74 9.88 -1.43
CA GLY A 77 -20.86 11.21 -0.81
C GLY A 77 -21.22 12.33 -1.78
#